data_AF-A0A1G2S7K0-F1
#
_entry.id   AF-A0A1G2S7K0-F1
#
_cell.length_a   1.000
_cell.length_b   1.000
_cell.length_c   1.000
_cell.angle_alpha   90.00
_cell.angle_beta   90.00
_cell.angle_gamma   90.00
#
_symmetry.space_group_name_H-M   'P 1'
#
loop_
_entity.id
_entity.type
_entity.pdbx_description
1 polymer ?
#
loop_
_entity_poly.entity_id
_entity_poly.type
_entity_poly.pdbx_seq_one_letter_code
_entity_poly.pdbx_strand_id
1 'polypeptide(L)'
;MKKRVIFDLVLLGAVFYTPWWTVAILASLGAFLLPPYYEIIAFGILIDILYGARSLSLGGMLGTVAAFIIFLTASYAKKAVR
;
A
#
# COMPACT_ATOMS: atom_id res chain seq x y z
N MET A 1 11.37 0.12 -15.20
CA MET A 1 9.96 0.15 -15.63
C MET A 1 9.31 -1.24 -15.61
N LYS A 2 9.80 -2.24 -16.36
CA LYS A 2 9.21 -3.60 -16.39
C LYS A 2 8.98 -4.22 -14.99
N LYS A 3 9.95 -4.11 -14.08
CA LYS A 3 9.84 -4.61 -12.69
C LYS A 3 8.73 -3.96 -11.87
N ARG A 4 8.39 -2.69 -12.14
CA ARG A 4 7.31 -1.96 -11.45
C ARG A 4 5.94 -2.45 -11.89
N VAL A 5 5.74 -2.55 -13.21
CA VAL A 5 4.48 -3.05 -13.79
C VAL A 5 4.17 -4.47 -13.34
N ILE A 6 5.18 -5.35 -13.29
CA ILE A 6 5.01 -6.72 -12.77
C ILE A 6 4.59 -6.69 -11.30
N PHE A 7 5.22 -5.84 -10.49
CA PHE A 7 4.88 -5.69 -9.09
C PHE A 7 3.45 -5.16 -8.90
N ASP A 8 3.04 -4.16 -9.67
CA ASP A 8 1.68 -3.60 -9.60
C ASP A 8 0.63 -4.62 -10.05
N LEU A 9 0.91 -5.44 -11.06
CA LEU A 9 0.02 -6.54 -11.47
C LEU A 9 -0.12 -7.60 -10.38
N VAL A 10 0.98 -7.94 -9.70
CA VAL A 10 0.95 -8.86 -8.55
C VAL A 10 0.17 -8.26 -7.38
N LEU A 11 0.40 -6.99 -7.07
CA LEU A 11 -0.29 -6.28 -6.00
C LEU A 11 -1.78 -6.15 -6.30
N LEU A 12 -2.14 -5.81 -7.53
CA LEU A 12 -3.53 -5.76 -7.99
C LEU A 12 -4.20 -7.12 -7.85
N GLY A 13 -3.54 -8.21 -8.26
CA GLY A 13 -4.04 -9.56 -8.03
C GLY A 13 -4.21 -9.87 -6.55
N ALA A 14 -3.23 -9.50 -5.72
CA ALA A 14 -3.32 -9.70 -4.27
C ALA A 14 -4.51 -8.97 -3.65
N VAL A 15 -4.85 -7.77 -4.13
CA VAL A 15 -5.98 -6.98 -3.63
C VAL A 15 -7.33 -7.69 -3.78
N PHE A 16 -7.52 -8.49 -4.84
CA PHE A 16 -8.79 -9.17 -5.08
C PHE A 16 -8.83 -10.60 -4.52
N TYR A 17 -7.69 -11.28 -4.42
CA TYR A 17 -7.63 -12.71 -4.10
C TYR A 17 -7.06 -13.03 -2.72
N THR A 18 -6.39 -12.07 -2.06
CA THR A 18 -5.76 -12.29 -0.76
C THR A 18 -6.35 -11.39 0.31
N PRO A 19 -6.20 -11.74 1.60
CA PRO A 19 -6.62 -10.85 2.67
C PRO A 19 -5.86 -9.52 2.69
N TRP A 20 -6.51 -8.46 3.18
CA TRP A 20 -5.96 -7.09 3.23
C TRP A 20 -4.57 -6.97 3.88
N TRP A 21 -4.24 -7.83 4.85
CA TRP A 21 -2.94 -7.85 5.52
C TRP A 21 -1.81 -8.32 4.60
N THR A 22 -2.08 -9.27 3.70
CA THR A 22 -1.12 -9.69 2.66
C THR A 22 -0.82 -8.55 1.71
N VAL A 23 -1.85 -7.80 1.32
CA VAL A 23 -1.71 -6.63 0.45
C VAL A 23 -0.92 -5.52 1.15
N ALA A 24 -1.18 -5.26 2.43
CA ALA A 24 -0.45 -4.25 3.21
C ALA A 24 1.05 -4.58 3.33
N ILE A 25 1.39 -5.86 3.54
CA ILE A 25 2.80 -6.32 3.57
C ILE A 25 3.45 -6.12 2.21
N LEU A 26 2.79 -6.56 1.12
CA LEU A 26 3.32 -6.39 -0.23
C LEU A 26 3.49 -4.90 -0.57
N ALA A 27 2.48 -4.07 -0.36
CA ALA A 27 2.53 -2.64 -0.61
C ALA A 27 3.68 -1.96 0.16
N SER A 28 3.89 -2.34 1.43
CA SER A 28 5.01 -1.86 2.25
C SER A 28 6.36 -2.24 1.65
N LEU A 29 6.53 -3.51 1.24
CA LEU A 29 7.75 -3.98 0.54
C LEU A 29 7.98 -3.20 -0.76
N GLY A 30 6.91 -2.94 -1.53
CA GLY A 30 6.96 -2.13 -2.75
C GLY A 30 7.45 -0.71 -2.49
N ALA A 31 6.99 -0.08 -1.41
CA ALA A 31 7.42 1.26 -1.02
C ALA A 31 8.92 1.33 -0.65
N PHE A 32 9.47 0.29 -0.01
CA PHE A 32 10.91 0.22 0.27
C PHE A 32 11.74 -0.06 -1.00
N LEU A 33 11.29 -0.98 -1.86
CA LEU A 33 12.06 -1.46 -3.00
C LEU A 33 11.97 -0.55 -4.24
N LEU A 34 10.88 0.21 -4.42
CA LEU A 34 10.61 0.97 -5.66
C LEU A 34 10.39 2.49 -5.50
N PRO A 35 11.25 3.26 -4.80
CA PRO A 35 10.98 4.67 -4.55
C PRO A 35 11.23 5.54 -5.80
N PRO A 36 10.36 6.52 -6.14
CA PRO A 36 9.13 6.90 -5.43
C PRO A 36 7.91 6.06 -5.86
N TYR A 37 7.27 5.34 -4.93
CA TYR A 37 6.14 4.44 -5.18
C TYR A 37 4.82 5.12 -4.79
N TYR A 38 4.22 5.87 -5.72
CA TYR A 38 2.97 6.60 -5.48
C TYR A 38 1.73 5.71 -5.61
N GLU A 39 1.89 4.58 -6.28
CA GLU A 39 0.86 3.57 -6.53
C GLU A 39 0.28 3.01 -5.22
N ILE A 40 1.06 3.05 -4.13
CA ILE A 40 0.62 2.66 -2.78
C ILE A 40 -0.63 3.44 -2.29
N ILE A 41 -0.78 4.70 -2.69
CA ILE A 41 -1.94 5.52 -2.31
C ILE A 41 -3.18 5.01 -3.02
N ALA A 42 -3.07 4.72 -4.32
CA ALA A 42 -4.16 4.16 -5.11
C ALA A 42 -4.61 2.80 -4.57
N PHE A 43 -3.67 1.92 -4.23
CA PHE A 43 -3.97 0.62 -3.63
C PHE A 43 -4.53 0.74 -2.20
N GLY A 44 -4.07 1.71 -1.41
CA GLY A 44 -4.64 1.99 -0.08
C GLY A 44 -6.13 2.34 -0.15
N ILE A 45 -6.51 3.23 -1.08
CA ILE A 45 -7.92 3.56 -1.35
C ILE A 45 -8.70 2.34 -1.85
N LEU A 46 -8.10 1.53 -2.73
CA LEU A 46 -8.76 0.34 -3.28
C LEU A 46 -9.06 -0.70 -2.20
N ILE A 47 -8.09 -0.94 -1.29
CA ILE A 47 -8.26 -1.82 -0.13
C ILE A 47 -9.33 -1.28 0.81
N ASP A 48 -9.32 0.04 1.07
CA ASP A 48 -10.32 0.69 1.90
C ASP A 48 -11.74 0.48 1.35
N ILE A 49 -11.94 0.69 0.03
CA ILE A 49 -13.23 0.43 -0.63
C ILE A 49 -13.63 -1.05 -0.54
N LEU A 50 -12.70 -1.98 -0.72
CA LEU A 50 -12.97 -3.42 -0.74
C LEU A 50 -13.21 -4.03 0.66
N TYR A 51 -12.43 -3.59 1.66
CA TYR A 51 -12.36 -4.23 2.98
C TYR A 51 -12.79 -3.30 4.13
N GLY A 52 -12.73 -1.97 3.95
CA GLY A 52 -12.91 -0.97 5.00
C GLY A 52 -14.34 -0.74 5.48
N ALA A 53 -15.35 -1.35 4.85
CA ALA A 53 -16.76 -0.96 5.05
C ALA A 53 -17.61 -1.90 5.95
N ARG A 54 -17.10 -3.04 6.43
CA ARG A 54 -17.98 -4.04 7.11
C ARG A 54 -17.76 -4.33 8.59
N SER A 55 -16.60 -4.05 9.18
CA SER A 55 -16.33 -4.47 10.59
C SER A 55 -16.16 -3.36 11.62
N LEU A 56 -15.75 -2.15 11.24
CA LEU A 56 -15.60 -1.02 12.15
C LEU A 56 -15.90 0.27 11.39
N SER A 57 -16.74 1.13 11.96
CA SER A 57 -17.13 2.43 11.36
C SER A 57 -15.95 3.36 11.04
N LEU A 58 -14.76 3.09 11.57
CA LEU A 58 -13.52 3.83 11.34
C LEU A 58 -12.42 2.99 10.64
N GLY A 59 -12.66 1.70 10.38
CA GLY A 59 -11.63 0.78 9.88
C GLY A 59 -11.07 1.19 8.53
N GLY A 60 -11.92 1.71 7.66
CA GLY A 60 -11.51 2.24 6.36
C GLY A 60 -10.59 3.47 6.43
N MET A 61 -11.02 4.48 7.18
CA MET A 61 -10.26 5.71 7.41
C MET A 61 -8.89 5.43 8.05
N LEU A 62 -8.81 4.47 8.97
CA LEU A 62 -7.56 4.05 9.61
C LEU A 62 -6.58 3.41 8.61
N GLY A 63 -7.08 2.63 7.64
CA GLY A 63 -6.25 2.03 6.59
C GLY A 63 -5.61 3.09 5.69
N THR A 64 -6.39 4.10 5.28
CA THR A 64 -5.91 5.21 4.47
C THR A 64 -4.88 6.08 5.22
N VAL A 65 -5.12 6.35 6.51
CA VAL A 65 -4.16 7.08 7.37
C VAL A 65 -2.87 6.29 7.57
N ALA A 66 -2.95 4.97 7.79
CA ALA A 66 -1.77 4.12 7.94
C ALA A 66 -0.91 4.07 6.68
N ALA A 67 -1.53 3.95 5.50
CA ALA A 67 -0.82 3.99 4.22
C ALA A 67 -0.07 5.32 4.02
N PHE A 68 -0.68 6.44 4.43
CA PHE A 68 -0.06 7.75 4.36
C PHE A 68 1.15 7.88 5.30
N ILE A 69 1.06 7.35 6.52
CA ILE A 69 2.16 7.33 7.49
C ILE A 69 3.33 6.48 6.97
N ILE A 70 3.05 5.31 6.38
CA ILE A 70 4.07 4.44 5.77
C ILE A 70 4.77 5.17 4.63
N PHE A 71 4.02 5.87 3.77
CA PHE A 71 4.59 6.64 2.67
C PHE A 71 5.54 7.75 3.16
N LEU A 72 5.14 8.51 4.19
CA LEU A 72 5.96 9.58 4.76
C LEU A 72 7.23 9.02 5.43
N THR A 73 7.09 7.97 6.24
CA THR A 73 8.23 7.35 6.95
C THR A 73 9.22 6.72 5.97
N ALA A 74 8.75 6.00 4.94
CA ALA A 74 9.61 5.45 3.90
C ALA A 74 10.34 6.54 3.10
N SER A 75 9.64 7.64 2.78
CA SER A 75 10.24 8.78 2.09
C SER A 75 11.31 9.50 2.91
N TYR A 76 11.07 9.64 4.23
CA TYR A 76 12.01 10.29 5.14
C TYR A 76 13.23 9.42 5.45
N ALA A 77 13.01 8.13 5.72
CA ALA A 77 14.09 7.17 6.00
C ALA A 77 15.08 7.08 4.83
N LYS A 78 14.57 7.09 3.59
CA LYS A 78 15.45 7.06 2.41
C LYS A 78 16.26 8.34 2.22
N LYS A 79 15.77 9.48 2.73
CA LYS A 79 16.48 10.75 2.69
C LYS A 79 17.57 10.85 3.77
N ALA A 80 17.45 10.11 4.87
CA ALA A 80 18.44 10.05 5.95
C ALA A 80 19.60 9.09 5.68
N VAL A 81 19.41 8.09 4.80
CA VAL A 81 20.43 7.09 4.44
C VAL A 81 21.27 7.50 3.22
N ARG A 82 20.99 8.67 2.63
CA ARG A 82 21.67 9.20 1.45
C ARG A 82 22.44 10.47 1.78
#